data_AF-A0A914HYD1-F1
#
_entry.id   AF-A0A914HYD1-F1
#
_cell.length_a   1.000
_cell.length_b   1.000
_cell.length_c   1.000
_cell.angle_alpha   90.00
_cell.angle_beta   90.00
_cell.angle_gamma   90.00
#
_symmetry.space_group_name_H-M   'P 1'
#
loop_
_entity.id
_entity.type
_entity.pdbx_description
1 polymer ?
#
loop_
_entity_poly.entity_id
_entity_poly.type
_entity_poly.pdbx_seq_one_letter_code
_entity_poly.pdbx_strand_id
1 'polypeptide(L)'
;MNTQQLDDLNSSLNVLLRTVKEDTSEFPPFDLLDEIKQCLEFLANSPKMLAKQRAEYISLSWPADLRVVLNRLFRTFKIPEEYIQSCYELSNCAAQSLGADWLKSSDAQFVRLLASLSSGRLRVLLDKPEDINMAQLIACLQLQEYFFGCVEDEQCWMSDDDATFVAKCCQEAAAFVFSYMAICARQMSNISLHMDLFLVLYRFICAFLSINGSAIIDATLLKEGLPPLIDVCKYCLSQRDASMSWFLLGNIPDFADPLPPDVLGLIMQYVGLSKDSSTDRDGTRSKR
;
A
#
# COMPACT_ATOMS: atom_id res chain seq x y z
N MET A 1 0.51 18.46 -15.70
CA MET A 1 -0.86 18.37 -16.22
C MET A 1 -1.55 19.70 -16.00
N ASN A 2 -2.18 20.26 -17.04
CA ASN A 2 -3.05 21.45 -16.91
C ASN A 2 -4.50 21.01 -16.63
N THR A 3 -5.39 21.94 -16.25
CA THR A 3 -6.79 21.62 -15.90
C THR A 3 -7.55 20.93 -17.04
N GLN A 4 -7.35 21.38 -18.28
CA GLN A 4 -8.01 20.78 -19.45
C GLN A 4 -7.65 19.30 -19.64
N GLN A 5 -6.37 18.94 -19.53
CA GLN A 5 -5.92 17.54 -19.64
C GLN A 5 -6.54 16.64 -18.57
N LEU A 6 -6.76 17.18 -17.37
CA LEU A 6 -7.40 16.47 -16.28
C LEU A 6 -8.90 16.24 -16.56
N ASP A 7 -9.59 17.25 -17.08
CA ASP A 7 -11.01 17.16 -17.45
C ASP A 7 -11.23 16.17 -18.60
N ASP A 8 -10.34 16.19 -19.61
CA ASP A 8 -10.35 15.24 -20.73
C ASP A 8 -10.13 13.80 -20.23
N LEU A 9 -9.22 13.60 -19.29
CA LEU A 9 -8.92 12.30 -18.70
C LEU A 9 -10.08 11.76 -17.85
N ASN A 10 -10.67 12.60 -17.01
CA ASN A 10 -11.86 12.26 -16.22
C ASN A 10 -13.05 11.94 -17.13
N SER A 11 -13.22 12.68 -18.22
CA SER A 11 -14.27 12.43 -19.21
C SER A 11 -14.06 11.10 -19.93
N SER A 12 -12.81 10.79 -20.30
CA SER A 12 -12.45 9.50 -20.92
C SER A 12 -12.73 8.33 -19.98
N LEU A 13 -12.33 8.43 -18.71
CA LEU A 13 -12.64 7.43 -17.69
C LEU A 13 -14.14 7.23 -17.50
N ASN A 14 -14.93 8.32 -17.45
CA ASN A 14 -16.39 8.22 -17.34
C ASN A 14 -17.01 7.46 -18.53
N VAL A 15 -16.51 7.68 -19.75
CA VAL A 15 -17.01 6.98 -20.94
C VAL A 15 -16.62 5.51 -20.91
N LEU A 16 -15.33 5.21 -20.73
CA LEU A 16 -14.82 3.83 -20.72
C LEU A 16 -15.49 2.98 -19.64
N LEU A 17 -15.59 3.51 -18.41
CA LEU A 17 -16.18 2.77 -17.30
C LEU A 17 -17.69 2.62 -17.43
N ARG A 18 -18.39 3.58 -18.05
CA ARG A 18 -19.82 3.43 -18.36
C ARG A 18 -20.04 2.29 -19.35
N THR A 19 -19.24 2.22 -20.42
CA THR A 19 -19.31 1.14 -21.40
C THR A 19 -19.09 -0.23 -20.74
N VAL A 20 -18.06 -0.36 -19.91
CA VAL A 20 -17.72 -1.63 -19.24
C VAL A 20 -18.74 -2.00 -18.15
N LYS A 21 -19.35 -1.01 -17.50
CA LYS A 21 -20.38 -1.22 -16.47
C LYS A 21 -21.70 -1.72 -17.07
N GLU A 22 -22.12 -1.16 -18.20
CA GLU A 22 -23.42 -1.47 -18.82
C GLU A 22 -23.44 -2.87 -19.45
N ASP A 23 -22.34 -3.29 -20.07
CA ASP A 23 -22.21 -4.67 -20.55
C ASP A 23 -21.85 -5.60 -19.39
N THR A 24 -22.81 -6.46 -19.04
CA THR A 24 -22.69 -7.48 -17.97
C THR A 24 -22.72 -8.90 -18.51
N SER A 25 -22.87 -9.06 -19.83
CA SER A 25 -23.08 -10.36 -20.47
C SER A 25 -21.78 -11.17 -20.59
N GLU A 26 -20.65 -10.47 -20.74
CA GLU A 26 -19.32 -11.04 -20.88
C GLU A 26 -18.32 -10.34 -19.95
N PHE A 27 -17.11 -10.89 -19.85
CA PHE A 27 -16.01 -10.17 -19.20
C PHE A 27 -15.66 -8.91 -20.01
N PRO A 28 -15.26 -7.81 -19.34
CA PRO A 28 -14.75 -6.64 -20.04
C PRO A 28 -13.58 -7.03 -20.96
N PRO A 29 -13.52 -6.49 -22.19
CA PRO A 29 -12.33 -6.63 -23.02
C PRO A 29 -11.08 -6.17 -22.27
N PHE A 30 -10.01 -6.97 -22.31
CA PHE A 30 -8.76 -6.63 -21.61
C PHE A 30 -8.16 -5.31 -22.08
N ASP A 31 -8.21 -5.03 -23.38
CA ASP A 31 -7.70 -3.78 -23.95
C ASP A 31 -8.38 -2.56 -23.30
N LEU A 32 -9.68 -2.65 -23.01
CA LEU A 32 -10.41 -1.58 -22.31
C LEU A 32 -9.99 -1.46 -20.84
N LEU A 33 -9.73 -2.58 -20.16
CA LEU A 33 -9.22 -2.54 -18.78
C LEU A 33 -7.81 -1.95 -18.73
N ASP A 34 -6.98 -2.22 -19.73
CA ASP A 34 -5.63 -1.64 -19.84
C ASP A 34 -5.69 -0.14 -20.15
N GLU A 35 -6.58 0.30 -21.04
CA GLU A 35 -6.83 1.73 -21.29
C GLU A 35 -7.29 2.46 -20.01
N ILE A 36 -8.23 1.87 -19.26
CA ILE A 36 -8.67 2.42 -17.96
C ILE A 36 -7.49 2.49 -16.99
N LYS A 37 -6.67 1.44 -16.93
CA LYS A 37 -5.47 1.40 -16.07
C LYS A 37 -4.50 2.51 -16.43
N GLN A 38 -4.14 2.66 -17.71
CA GLN A 38 -3.24 3.73 -18.18
C GLN A 38 -3.76 5.11 -17.79
N CYS A 39 -5.08 5.34 -17.92
CA CYS A 39 -5.70 6.59 -17.48
C CYS A 39 -5.56 6.81 -15.96
N LEU A 40 -5.82 5.78 -15.15
CA LEU A 40 -5.69 5.84 -13.70
C LEU A 40 -4.22 5.99 -13.24
N GLU A 41 -3.27 5.36 -13.92
CA GLU A 41 -1.84 5.53 -13.64
C GLU A 41 -1.38 6.97 -13.90
N PHE A 42 -1.88 7.59 -14.97
CA PHE A 42 -1.58 8.99 -15.26
C PHE A 42 -2.15 9.93 -14.18
N LEU A 43 -3.35 9.63 -13.66
CA LEU A 43 -3.93 10.34 -12.52
C LEU A 43 -3.12 10.12 -11.25
N ALA A 44 -2.79 8.88 -10.91
CA ALA A 44 -2.06 8.50 -9.71
C ALA A 44 -0.68 9.19 -9.64
N ASN A 45 -0.03 9.38 -10.79
CA ASN A 45 1.25 10.09 -10.90
C ASN A 45 1.12 11.63 -10.94
N SER A 46 -0.10 12.17 -10.87
CA SER A 46 -0.39 13.61 -10.81
C SER A 46 -0.96 14.13 -9.46
N PRO A 47 -0.52 13.66 -8.26
CA PRO A 47 -1.23 13.90 -7.00
C PRO A 47 -1.31 15.38 -6.58
N LYS A 48 -0.30 16.19 -6.95
CA LYS A 48 -0.22 17.61 -6.56
C LYS A 48 -1.30 18.51 -7.17
N MET A 49 -1.84 18.13 -8.33
CA MET A 49 -2.94 18.86 -8.98
C MET A 49 -4.32 18.37 -8.49
N LEU A 50 -4.45 17.06 -8.27
CA LEU A 50 -5.68 16.44 -7.78
C LEU A 50 -6.03 16.85 -6.34
N ALA A 51 -5.02 16.96 -5.46
CA ALA A 51 -5.22 17.35 -4.06
C ALA A 51 -5.88 18.73 -3.88
N LYS A 52 -5.63 19.68 -4.80
CA LYS A 52 -6.22 21.02 -4.76
C LYS A 52 -7.67 21.06 -5.24
N GLN A 53 -8.10 20.08 -6.01
CA GLN A 53 -9.44 20.04 -6.62
C GLN A 53 -10.36 19.01 -5.95
N ARG A 54 -9.93 18.32 -4.86
CA ARG A 54 -10.69 17.25 -4.16
C ARG A 54 -12.17 17.59 -3.87
N ALA A 55 -12.51 18.87 -3.70
CA ALA A 55 -13.88 19.35 -3.51
C ALA A 55 -14.76 19.36 -4.79
N GLU A 56 -14.18 19.40 -6.00
CA GLU A 56 -14.89 19.40 -7.29
C GLU A 56 -15.21 17.98 -7.80
N TYR A 57 -14.51 16.95 -7.28
CA TYR A 57 -14.66 15.54 -7.68
C TYR A 57 -15.98 14.90 -7.29
N ILE A 58 -16.81 15.56 -6.48
CA ILE A 58 -18.15 15.10 -6.08
C ILE A 58 -19.07 14.89 -7.31
N SER A 59 -18.70 15.42 -8.48
CA SER A 59 -19.43 15.30 -9.74
C SER A 59 -18.99 14.18 -10.69
N LEU A 60 -17.91 13.44 -10.41
CA LEU A 60 -17.41 12.39 -11.32
C LEU A 60 -18.12 11.04 -11.08
N SER A 61 -18.53 10.36 -12.16
CA SER A 61 -19.17 9.04 -12.07
C SER A 61 -18.16 7.88 -12.04
N TRP A 62 -16.99 8.04 -12.68
CA TRP A 62 -16.00 6.98 -12.84
C TRP A 62 -15.57 6.31 -11.53
N PRO A 63 -15.39 7.00 -10.38
CA PRO A 63 -14.97 6.32 -9.16
C PRO A 63 -16.02 5.31 -8.67
N ALA A 64 -17.31 5.65 -8.81
CA ALA A 64 -18.41 4.78 -8.47
C ALA A 64 -18.58 3.65 -9.50
N ASP A 65 -18.48 3.98 -10.79
CA ASP A 65 -18.60 3.01 -11.88
C ASP A 65 -17.49 1.96 -11.83
N LEU A 66 -16.25 2.37 -11.54
CA LEU A 66 -15.13 1.45 -11.33
C LEU A 66 -15.39 0.47 -10.19
N ARG A 67 -15.96 0.92 -9.06
CA ARG A 67 -16.33 0.03 -7.96
C ARG A 67 -17.38 -1.00 -8.37
N VAL A 68 -18.36 -0.62 -9.19
CA VAL A 68 -19.36 -1.55 -9.73
C VAL A 68 -18.69 -2.62 -10.60
N VAL A 69 -17.80 -2.20 -11.50
CA VAL A 69 -17.06 -3.13 -12.38
C VAL A 69 -16.18 -4.08 -11.56
N LEU A 70 -15.37 -3.55 -10.63
CA LEU A 70 -14.49 -4.34 -9.77
C LEU A 70 -15.27 -5.30 -8.89
N ASN A 71 -16.34 -4.85 -8.25
CA ASN A 71 -17.18 -5.70 -7.41
C ASN A 71 -17.80 -6.87 -8.20
N ARG A 72 -18.22 -6.62 -9.45
CA ARG A 72 -18.71 -7.67 -10.36
C ARG A 72 -17.61 -8.69 -10.67
N LEU A 73 -16.42 -8.21 -11.06
CA LEU A 73 -15.29 -9.08 -11.41
C LEU A 73 -14.84 -9.92 -10.21
N PHE A 74 -14.60 -9.31 -9.06
CA PHE A 74 -14.17 -10.01 -7.85
C PHE A 74 -15.18 -11.05 -7.34
N ARG A 75 -16.47 -10.86 -7.60
CA ARG A 75 -17.53 -11.83 -7.24
C ARG A 75 -17.73 -12.93 -8.27
N THR A 76 -17.09 -12.83 -9.44
CA THR A 76 -17.22 -13.82 -10.50
C THR A 76 -16.46 -15.09 -10.14
N PHE A 77 -17.17 -16.22 -10.13
CA PHE A 77 -16.56 -17.52 -9.86
C PHE A 77 -15.60 -17.91 -10.99
N LYS A 78 -14.40 -18.40 -10.63
CA LYS A 78 -13.34 -18.79 -11.59
C LYS A 78 -12.93 -17.67 -12.55
N ILE A 79 -12.82 -16.45 -12.03
CA ILE A 79 -12.20 -15.34 -12.75
C ILE A 79 -10.75 -15.72 -13.18
N PRO A 80 -10.37 -15.48 -14.46
CA PRO A 80 -9.00 -15.75 -14.91
C PRO A 80 -7.96 -14.88 -14.18
N GLU A 81 -6.74 -15.40 -14.05
CA GLU A 81 -5.66 -14.78 -13.27
C GLU A 81 -5.28 -13.38 -13.77
N GLU A 82 -5.27 -13.19 -15.09
CA GLU A 82 -5.05 -11.89 -15.74
C GLU A 82 -6.10 -10.85 -15.31
N TYR A 83 -7.37 -11.23 -15.17
CA TYR A 83 -8.41 -10.31 -14.69
C TYR A 83 -8.23 -10.01 -13.20
N ILE A 84 -7.84 -11.01 -12.40
CA ILE A 84 -7.53 -10.81 -10.97
C ILE A 84 -6.43 -9.75 -10.85
N GLN A 85 -5.34 -9.90 -11.61
CA GLN A 85 -4.24 -8.95 -11.64
C GLN A 85 -4.73 -7.55 -12.01
N SER A 86 -5.47 -7.41 -13.12
CA SER A 86 -6.01 -6.12 -13.55
C SER A 86 -6.92 -5.50 -12.50
N CYS A 87 -7.74 -6.28 -11.80
CA CYS A 87 -8.60 -5.74 -10.74
C CYS A 87 -7.80 -5.16 -9.58
N TYR A 88 -6.71 -5.80 -9.15
CA TYR A 88 -5.85 -5.26 -8.09
C TYR A 88 -5.08 -4.03 -8.53
N GLU A 89 -4.55 -4.02 -9.76
CA GLU A 89 -3.86 -2.86 -10.32
C GLU A 89 -4.80 -1.66 -10.44
N LEU A 90 -5.99 -1.85 -11.02
CA LEU A 90 -7.02 -0.81 -11.13
C LEU A 90 -7.45 -0.27 -9.76
N SER A 91 -7.66 -1.17 -8.78
CA SER A 91 -8.01 -0.78 -7.41
C SER A 91 -6.91 0.06 -6.78
N ASN A 92 -5.64 -0.34 -6.96
CA ASN A 92 -4.51 0.38 -6.42
C ASN A 92 -4.33 1.76 -7.09
N CYS A 93 -4.42 1.84 -8.42
CA CYS A 93 -4.33 3.13 -9.14
C CYS A 93 -5.46 4.09 -8.75
N ALA A 94 -6.68 3.58 -8.55
CA ALA A 94 -7.80 4.39 -8.06
C ALA A 94 -7.55 4.91 -6.64
N ALA A 95 -7.09 4.05 -5.73
CA ALA A 95 -6.74 4.44 -4.36
C ALA A 95 -5.55 5.42 -4.31
N GLN A 96 -4.56 5.27 -5.19
CA GLN A 96 -3.46 6.25 -5.32
C GLN A 96 -3.93 7.60 -5.84
N SER A 97 -4.86 7.61 -6.79
CA SER A 97 -5.39 8.83 -7.39
C SER A 97 -6.26 9.62 -6.41
N LEU A 98 -7.14 8.93 -5.67
CA LEU A 98 -8.19 9.55 -4.86
C LEU A 98 -7.95 9.46 -3.35
N GLY A 99 -6.99 8.65 -2.91
CA GLY A 99 -6.73 8.35 -1.50
C GLY A 99 -7.77 7.42 -0.88
N ALA A 100 -7.73 7.32 0.45
CA ALA A 100 -8.69 6.52 1.22
C ALA A 100 -10.15 6.97 0.99
N ASP A 101 -10.38 8.22 0.59
CA ASP A 101 -11.73 8.76 0.32
C ASP A 101 -12.47 8.00 -0.78
N TRP A 102 -11.77 7.38 -1.73
CA TRP A 102 -12.40 6.49 -2.71
C TRP A 102 -12.95 5.22 -2.10
N LEU A 103 -12.30 4.67 -1.08
CA LEU A 103 -12.81 3.53 -0.33
C LEU A 103 -13.92 3.97 0.63
N LYS A 104 -13.78 5.12 1.28
CA LYS A 104 -14.78 5.66 2.23
C LYS A 104 -16.10 6.05 1.57
N SER A 105 -16.04 6.57 0.34
CA SER A 105 -17.23 6.91 -0.46
C SER A 105 -17.92 5.70 -1.08
N SER A 106 -17.53 4.47 -0.68
CA SER A 106 -18.10 3.22 -1.16
C SER A 106 -18.99 2.56 -0.11
N ASP A 107 -19.75 1.55 -0.54
CA ASP A 107 -20.43 0.65 0.39
C ASP A 107 -19.37 -0.12 1.22
N ALA A 108 -19.53 -0.15 2.54
CA ALA A 108 -18.67 -0.91 3.45
C ALA A 108 -18.48 -2.38 3.01
N GLN A 109 -19.49 -2.97 2.36
CA GLN A 109 -19.39 -4.31 1.79
C GLN A 109 -18.32 -4.46 0.70
N PHE A 110 -18.10 -3.42 -0.11
CA PHE A 110 -17.03 -3.42 -1.11
C PHE A 110 -15.66 -3.40 -0.44
N VAL A 111 -15.48 -2.57 0.59
CA VAL A 111 -14.21 -2.51 1.34
C VAL A 111 -13.93 -3.84 2.04
N ARG A 112 -14.94 -4.47 2.65
CA ARG A 112 -14.80 -5.81 3.24
C ARG A 112 -14.38 -6.87 2.22
N LEU A 113 -15.02 -6.87 1.05
CA LEU A 113 -14.66 -7.77 -0.04
C LEU A 113 -13.19 -7.55 -0.44
N LEU A 114 -12.79 -6.30 -0.72
CA LEU A 114 -11.45 -6.00 -1.19
C LEU A 114 -10.38 -6.30 -0.13
N ALA A 115 -10.65 -6.01 1.15
CA ALA A 115 -9.75 -6.31 2.26
C ALA A 115 -9.52 -7.81 2.43
N SER A 116 -10.60 -8.61 2.41
CA SER A 116 -10.50 -10.07 2.52
C SER A 116 -9.78 -10.71 1.33
N LEU A 117 -10.10 -10.28 0.10
CA LEU A 117 -9.46 -10.78 -1.11
C LEU A 117 -7.98 -10.39 -1.16
N SER A 118 -7.65 -9.13 -0.85
CA SER A 118 -6.27 -8.65 -0.83
C SER A 118 -5.43 -9.41 0.21
N SER A 119 -5.97 -9.67 1.41
CA SER A 119 -5.28 -10.46 2.43
C SER A 119 -5.02 -11.90 1.97
N GLY A 120 -6.01 -12.53 1.32
CA GLY A 120 -5.84 -13.85 0.70
C GLY A 120 -4.82 -13.84 -0.45
N ARG A 121 -4.85 -12.82 -1.30
CA ARG A 121 -3.94 -12.68 -2.45
C ARG A 121 -2.49 -12.51 -2.01
N LEU A 122 -2.26 -11.75 -0.94
CA LEU A 122 -0.93 -11.57 -0.36
C LEU A 122 -0.29 -12.91 0.01
N ARG A 123 -1.08 -13.85 0.57
CA ARG A 123 -0.60 -15.20 0.89
C ARG A 123 -0.21 -15.99 -0.36
N VAL A 124 -1.02 -15.90 -1.41
CA VAL A 124 -0.74 -16.56 -2.70
C VAL A 124 0.54 -16.00 -3.33
N LEU A 125 0.71 -14.67 -3.31
CA LEU A 125 1.88 -14.01 -3.90
C LEU A 125 3.18 -14.36 -3.17
N LEU A 126 3.15 -14.50 -1.86
CA LEU A 126 4.33 -14.81 -1.05
C LEU A 126 4.57 -16.32 -0.87
N ASP A 127 3.70 -17.19 -1.36
CA ASP A 127 3.84 -18.65 -1.23
C ASP A 127 5.11 -19.19 -1.92
N LYS A 128 5.52 -18.55 -3.03
CA LYS A 128 6.71 -18.94 -3.81
C LYS A 128 7.70 -17.78 -3.92
N PRO A 129 8.69 -17.69 -3.01
CA PRO A 129 9.66 -16.59 -2.96
C PRO A 129 10.44 -16.35 -4.26
N GLU A 130 10.66 -17.40 -5.05
CA GLU A 130 11.48 -17.36 -6.27
C GLU A 130 10.77 -16.75 -7.48
N ASP A 131 9.43 -16.64 -7.45
CA ASP A 131 8.60 -16.22 -8.58
C ASP A 131 7.61 -15.11 -8.16
N ILE A 132 8.04 -14.24 -7.25
CA ILE A 132 7.20 -13.16 -6.77
C ILE A 132 7.06 -12.10 -7.87
N ASN A 133 5.83 -11.91 -8.33
CA ASN A 133 5.48 -10.74 -9.12
C ASN A 133 5.47 -9.49 -8.22
N MET A 134 6.58 -8.75 -8.24
CA MET A 134 6.78 -7.58 -7.39
C MET A 134 5.74 -6.47 -7.63
N ALA A 135 5.30 -6.26 -8.87
CA ALA A 135 4.30 -5.24 -9.18
C ALA A 135 2.95 -5.56 -8.50
N GLN A 136 2.54 -6.83 -8.57
CA GLN A 136 1.31 -7.27 -7.90
C GLN A 136 1.42 -7.24 -6.38
N LEU A 137 2.58 -7.63 -5.83
CA LEU A 137 2.83 -7.55 -4.40
C LEU A 137 2.72 -6.11 -3.89
N ILE A 138 3.36 -5.16 -4.58
CA ILE A 138 3.31 -3.74 -4.24
C ILE A 138 1.86 -3.24 -4.28
N ALA A 139 1.11 -3.55 -5.34
CA ALA A 139 -0.30 -3.14 -5.44
C ALA A 139 -1.15 -3.71 -4.31
N CYS A 140 -0.93 -4.98 -3.95
CA CYS A 140 -1.64 -5.66 -2.87
C CYS A 140 -1.35 -5.03 -1.50
N LEU A 141 -0.07 -4.76 -1.20
CA LEU A 141 0.35 -4.15 0.06
C LEU A 141 -0.08 -2.68 0.18
N GLN A 142 -0.02 -1.92 -0.91
CA GLN A 142 -0.52 -0.54 -0.92
C GLN A 142 -2.03 -0.49 -0.66
N LEU A 143 -2.81 -1.41 -1.24
CA LEU A 143 -4.23 -1.54 -0.90
C LEU A 143 -4.45 -1.84 0.59
N GLN A 144 -3.60 -2.68 1.20
CA GLN A 144 -3.65 -2.91 2.65
C GLN A 144 -3.34 -1.63 3.45
N GLU A 145 -2.36 -0.83 3.04
CA GLU A 145 -2.08 0.49 3.65
C GLU A 145 -3.30 1.42 3.57
N TYR A 146 -4.04 1.43 2.46
CA TYR A 146 -5.27 2.24 2.35
C TYR A 146 -6.37 1.79 3.32
N PHE A 147 -6.46 0.50 3.64
CA PHE A 147 -7.43 0.01 4.63
C PHE A 147 -7.11 0.48 6.05
N PHE A 148 -5.85 0.75 6.37
CA PHE A 148 -5.48 1.36 7.66
C PHE A 148 -6.19 2.71 7.81
N GLY A 149 -6.06 3.58 6.80
CA GLY A 149 -6.73 4.89 6.78
C GLY A 149 -8.26 4.85 6.67
N CYS A 150 -8.84 3.68 6.35
CA CYS A 150 -10.29 3.47 6.41
C CYS A 150 -10.77 3.22 7.84
N VAL A 151 -10.00 2.46 8.63
CA VAL A 151 -10.34 2.05 10.00
C VAL A 151 -10.07 3.18 11.01
N GLU A 152 -9.02 3.97 10.81
CA GLU A 152 -8.65 5.07 11.71
C GLU A 152 -9.51 6.34 11.57
N ASP A 153 -10.59 6.31 10.80
CA ASP A 153 -11.36 7.51 10.47
C ASP A 153 -12.31 7.95 11.59
N GLU A 154 -12.16 9.20 12.04
CA GLU A 154 -13.01 9.84 13.05
C GLU A 154 -14.45 10.10 12.56
N GLN A 155 -14.71 10.01 11.24
CA GLN A 155 -16.01 10.35 10.65
C GLN A 155 -17.09 9.25 10.79
N CYS A 156 -16.82 8.13 11.47
CA CYS A 156 -17.77 7.03 11.71
C CYS A 156 -18.56 6.59 10.46
N TRP A 157 -17.90 6.52 9.30
CA TRP A 157 -18.56 6.18 8.04
C TRP A 157 -18.89 4.68 7.89
N MET A 158 -18.21 3.82 8.67
CA MET A 158 -18.42 2.38 8.73
C MET A 158 -18.95 1.95 10.10
N SER A 159 -19.69 0.84 10.15
CA SER A 159 -20.12 0.24 11.42
C SER A 159 -18.93 -0.37 12.18
N ASP A 160 -19.03 -0.50 13.51
CA ASP A 160 -18.00 -1.13 14.33
C ASP A 160 -17.70 -2.58 13.88
N ASP A 161 -18.72 -3.31 13.43
CA ASP A 161 -18.57 -4.68 12.92
C ASP A 161 -17.77 -4.71 11.62
N ASP A 162 -18.05 -3.79 10.69
CA ASP A 162 -17.31 -3.69 9.43
C ASP A 162 -15.87 -3.20 9.67
N ALA A 163 -15.69 -2.23 10.58
CA ALA A 163 -14.39 -1.72 10.98
C ALA A 163 -13.52 -2.83 11.60
N THR A 164 -14.10 -3.58 12.53
CA THR A 164 -13.44 -4.71 13.19
C THR A 164 -13.06 -5.79 12.18
N PHE A 165 -13.94 -6.06 11.20
CA PHE A 165 -13.64 -7.02 10.13
C PHE A 165 -12.44 -6.57 9.29
N VAL A 166 -12.43 -5.32 8.82
CA VAL A 166 -11.33 -4.78 8.01
C VAL A 166 -10.03 -4.75 8.82
N ALA A 167 -10.08 -4.29 10.08
CA ALA A 167 -8.95 -4.29 10.99
C ALA A 167 -8.35 -5.68 11.18
N LYS A 168 -9.20 -6.71 11.31
CA LYS A 168 -8.77 -8.10 11.42
C LYS A 168 -8.08 -8.58 10.13
N CYS A 169 -8.62 -8.25 8.95
CA CYS A 169 -7.96 -8.59 7.69
C CYS A 169 -6.56 -7.97 7.57
N CYS A 170 -6.42 -6.70 7.97
CA CYS A 170 -5.16 -5.96 8.03
C CYS A 170 -4.16 -6.60 9.01
N GLN A 171 -4.61 -6.91 10.23
CA GLN A 171 -3.82 -7.59 11.25
C GLN A 171 -3.33 -8.95 10.75
N GLU A 172 -4.20 -9.76 10.15
CA GLU A 172 -3.83 -11.07 9.61
C GLU A 172 -2.82 -10.97 8.46
N ALA A 173 -2.95 -9.94 7.60
CA ALA A 173 -1.99 -9.67 6.54
C ALA A 173 -0.61 -9.27 7.11
N ALA A 174 -0.58 -8.34 8.06
CA ALA A 174 0.64 -7.90 8.73
C ALA A 174 1.32 -9.05 9.49
N ALA A 175 0.56 -9.85 10.23
CA ALA A 175 1.08 -11.02 10.94
C ALA A 175 1.67 -12.06 9.96
N PHE A 176 1.01 -12.28 8.82
CA PHE A 176 1.54 -13.17 7.80
C PHE A 176 2.86 -12.65 7.22
N VAL A 177 2.95 -11.36 6.88
CA VAL A 177 4.19 -10.75 6.36
C VAL A 177 5.32 -10.81 7.40
N PHE A 178 5.03 -10.52 8.66
CA PHE A 178 5.99 -10.66 9.76
C PHE A 178 6.56 -12.08 9.84
N SER A 179 5.68 -13.08 9.83
CA SER A 179 6.05 -14.50 9.88
C SER A 179 6.89 -14.89 8.67
N TYR A 180 6.46 -14.45 7.48
CA TYR A 180 7.16 -14.70 6.23
C TYR A 180 8.60 -14.13 6.25
N MET A 181 8.78 -12.88 6.67
CA MET A 181 10.09 -12.26 6.79
C MET A 181 10.99 -13.00 7.79
N ALA A 182 10.44 -13.41 8.94
CA ALA A 182 11.17 -14.18 9.95
C ALA A 182 11.61 -15.56 9.43
N ILE A 183 10.74 -16.26 8.71
CA ILE A 183 11.05 -17.56 8.08
C ILE A 183 12.13 -17.39 7.02
N CYS A 184 11.96 -16.43 6.11
CA CYS A 184 12.93 -16.16 5.04
C CYS A 184 14.30 -15.80 5.61
N ALA A 185 14.37 -14.96 6.65
CA ALA A 185 15.63 -14.59 7.28
C ALA A 185 16.37 -15.78 7.93
N ARG A 186 15.65 -16.81 8.38
CA ARG A 186 16.25 -18.04 8.94
C ARG A 186 16.74 -19.00 7.86
N GLN A 187 16.03 -19.07 6.75
CA GLN A 187 16.25 -20.09 5.71
C GLN A 187 17.12 -19.60 4.55
N MET A 188 17.08 -18.31 4.24
CA MET A 188 17.85 -17.71 3.17
C MET A 188 19.22 -17.29 3.69
N SER A 189 20.27 -17.95 3.18
CA SER A 189 21.66 -17.68 3.53
C SER A 189 22.16 -16.30 3.05
N ASN A 190 21.40 -15.61 2.18
CA ASN A 190 21.77 -14.29 1.67
C ASN A 190 20.56 -13.39 1.40
N ILE A 191 20.07 -12.72 2.45
CA ILE A 191 18.99 -11.71 2.40
C ILE A 191 19.27 -10.62 1.34
N SER A 192 20.55 -10.32 1.07
CA SER A 192 20.92 -9.27 0.09
C SER A 192 20.46 -9.55 -1.34
N LEU A 193 20.28 -10.83 -1.73
CA LEU A 193 19.78 -11.20 -3.06
C LEU A 193 18.28 -10.93 -3.22
N HIS A 194 17.55 -10.79 -2.12
CA HIS A 194 16.10 -10.54 -2.10
C HIS A 194 15.78 -9.18 -1.47
N MET A 195 16.74 -8.26 -1.43
CA MET A 195 16.58 -7.01 -0.69
C MET A 195 15.39 -6.16 -1.19
N ASP A 196 15.10 -6.17 -2.49
CA ASP A 196 13.95 -5.45 -3.05
C ASP A 196 12.62 -5.95 -2.47
N LEU A 197 12.46 -7.27 -2.32
CA LEU A 197 11.31 -7.87 -1.64
C LEU A 197 11.25 -7.41 -0.19
N PHE A 198 12.36 -7.54 0.54
CA PHE A 198 12.43 -7.18 1.95
C PHE A 198 12.15 -5.69 2.19
N LEU A 199 12.58 -4.79 1.29
CA LEU A 199 12.28 -3.36 1.36
C LEU A 199 10.78 -3.08 1.21
N VAL A 200 10.11 -3.76 0.29
CA VAL A 200 8.67 -3.63 0.08
C VAL A 200 7.89 -4.13 1.30
N LEU A 201 8.25 -5.31 1.82
CA LEU A 201 7.62 -5.86 3.02
C LEU A 201 7.89 -5.00 4.27
N TYR A 202 9.13 -4.52 4.42
CA TYR A 202 9.55 -3.63 5.50
C TYR A 202 8.70 -2.35 5.52
N ARG A 203 8.50 -1.70 4.37
CA ARG A 203 7.69 -0.49 4.29
C ARG A 203 6.26 -0.74 4.79
N PHE A 204 5.64 -1.82 4.32
CA PHE A 204 4.29 -2.18 4.72
C PHE A 204 4.19 -2.42 6.23
N ILE A 205 5.11 -3.20 6.80
CA ILE A 205 5.13 -3.47 8.23
C ILE A 205 5.34 -2.20 9.04
N CYS A 206 6.26 -1.32 8.64
CA CYS A 206 6.44 -0.06 9.34
C CYS A 206 5.21 0.86 9.26
N ALA A 207 4.48 0.87 8.13
CA ALA A 207 3.20 1.58 8.03
C ALA A 207 2.18 1.01 9.03
N PHE A 208 2.08 -0.32 9.12
CA PHE A 208 1.22 -0.98 10.11
C PHE A 208 1.65 -0.71 11.57
N LEU A 209 2.95 -0.62 11.85
CA LEU A 209 3.42 -0.29 13.19
C LEU A 209 3.12 1.18 13.56
N SER A 210 3.18 2.09 12.59
CA SER A 210 2.91 3.53 12.80
C SER A 210 1.50 3.87 13.25
N ILE A 211 0.56 2.94 13.04
CA ILE A 211 -0.82 3.02 13.51
C ILE A 211 -1.04 2.23 14.80
N ASN A 212 0.02 2.06 15.61
CA ASN A 212 0.03 1.25 16.83
C ASN A 212 -0.33 -0.24 16.59
N GLY A 213 -0.02 -0.77 15.40
CA GLY A 213 -0.29 -2.17 15.07
C GLY A 213 0.48 -3.18 15.95
N SER A 214 1.55 -2.76 16.62
CA SER A 214 2.29 -3.58 17.59
C SER A 214 1.41 -4.07 18.74
N ALA A 215 0.40 -3.29 19.15
CA ALA A 215 -0.50 -3.64 20.24
C ALA A 215 -1.46 -4.80 19.92
N ILE A 216 -1.68 -5.08 18.63
CA ILE A 216 -2.61 -6.12 18.17
C ILE A 216 -1.92 -7.32 17.53
N ILE A 217 -0.58 -7.34 17.48
CA ILE A 217 0.19 -8.49 17.01
C ILE A 217 0.69 -9.33 18.20
N ASP A 218 0.81 -10.64 18.00
CA ASP A 218 1.41 -11.53 18.98
C ASP A 218 2.85 -11.12 19.30
N ALA A 219 3.17 -10.99 20.60
CA ALA A 219 4.47 -10.52 21.06
C ALA A 219 5.63 -11.44 20.64
N THR A 220 5.38 -12.76 20.51
CA THR A 220 6.38 -13.71 20.03
C THR A 220 6.69 -13.44 18.56
N LEU A 221 5.65 -13.24 17.75
CA LEU A 221 5.80 -12.91 16.34
C LEU A 221 6.56 -11.59 16.14
N LEU A 222 6.24 -10.57 16.94
CA LEU A 222 6.98 -9.30 16.93
C LEU A 222 8.45 -9.51 17.26
N LYS A 223 8.76 -10.27 18.31
CA LYS A 223 10.14 -10.59 18.71
C LYS A 223 10.91 -11.35 17.62
N GLU A 224 10.25 -12.27 16.92
CA GLU A 224 10.86 -13.04 15.84
C GLU A 224 11.05 -12.24 14.55
N GLY A 225 10.16 -11.29 14.27
CA GLY A 225 10.16 -10.49 13.06
C GLY A 225 10.94 -9.17 13.16
N LEU A 226 11.26 -8.69 14.36
CA LEU A 226 12.08 -7.48 14.56
C LEU A 226 13.50 -7.58 13.98
N PRO A 227 14.26 -8.68 14.19
CA PRO A 227 15.62 -8.80 13.64
C PRO A 227 15.73 -8.55 12.12
N PRO A 228 14.93 -9.19 11.24
CA PRO A 228 15.02 -8.90 9.81
C PRO A 228 14.63 -7.47 9.45
N LEU A 229 13.69 -6.84 10.17
CA LEU A 229 13.38 -5.42 9.96
C LEU A 229 14.57 -4.52 10.32
N ILE A 230 15.26 -4.84 11.41
CA ILE A 230 16.48 -4.14 11.84
C ILE A 230 17.58 -4.29 10.79
N ASP A 231 17.75 -5.48 10.21
CA ASP A 231 18.75 -5.72 9.16
C ASP A 231 18.44 -4.94 7.87
N VAL A 232 17.17 -4.84 7.47
CA VAL A 232 16.75 -3.98 6.36
C VAL A 232 16.98 -2.50 6.69
N CYS A 233 16.71 -2.06 7.91
CA CYS A 233 17.00 -0.69 8.35
C CYS A 233 18.51 -0.38 8.33
N LYS A 234 19.36 -1.30 8.81
CA LYS A 234 20.83 -1.23 8.69
C LYS A 234 21.27 -1.06 7.24
N TYR A 235 20.67 -1.85 6.34
CA TYR A 235 20.92 -1.74 4.90
C TYR A 235 20.55 -0.35 4.37
N CYS A 236 19.34 0.16 4.66
CA CYS A 236 18.90 1.50 4.24
C CYS A 236 19.86 2.60 4.72
N LEU A 237 20.32 2.55 5.97
CA LEU A 237 21.30 3.49 6.52
C LEU A 237 22.64 3.41 5.80
N SER A 238 23.11 2.21 5.44
CA SER A 238 24.32 2.02 4.65
C SER A 238 24.22 2.65 3.25
N GLN A 239 23.01 2.64 2.68
CA GLN A 239 22.69 3.28 1.40
C GLN A 239 22.39 4.79 1.54
N ARG A 240 22.51 5.36 2.74
CA ARG A 240 22.16 6.75 3.06
C ARG A 240 20.67 7.10 2.82
N ASP A 241 19.78 6.12 2.84
CA ASP A 241 18.32 6.34 2.77
C ASP A 241 17.75 6.59 4.17
N ALA A 242 17.86 7.84 4.61
CA ALA A 242 17.32 8.28 5.89
C ALA A 242 15.79 8.13 5.95
N SER A 243 15.07 8.42 4.85
CA SER A 243 13.61 8.32 4.80
C SER A 243 13.11 6.91 5.12
N MET A 244 13.69 5.89 4.48
CA MET A 244 13.30 4.50 4.72
C MET A 244 13.68 4.03 6.12
N SER A 245 14.81 4.50 6.65
CA SER A 245 15.27 4.16 7.99
C SER A 245 14.35 4.75 9.08
N TRP A 246 13.82 5.96 8.86
CA TRP A 246 12.90 6.61 9.80
C TRP A 246 11.61 5.80 10.04
N PHE A 247 11.13 5.06 9.05
CA PHE A 247 9.92 4.25 9.18
C PHE A 247 9.99 3.23 10.33
N LEU A 248 11.14 2.60 10.58
CA LEU A 248 11.29 1.74 11.76
C LEU A 248 11.68 2.55 12.99
N LEU A 249 12.61 3.52 12.84
CA LEU A 249 13.15 4.25 13.98
C LEU A 249 12.10 5.07 14.73
N GLY A 250 11.12 5.63 14.02
CA GLY A 250 9.99 6.37 14.61
C GLY A 250 9.07 5.50 15.47
N ASN A 251 9.05 4.18 15.24
CA ASN A 251 8.21 3.21 15.95
C ASN A 251 8.95 2.47 17.08
N ILE A 252 10.26 2.73 17.25
CA ILE A 252 11.07 2.11 18.31
C ILE A 252 10.48 2.30 19.72
N PRO A 253 9.97 3.49 20.10
CA PRO A 253 9.39 3.70 21.42
C PRO A 253 8.22 2.76 21.74
N ASP A 254 7.52 2.26 20.71
CA ASP A 254 6.33 1.42 20.84
C ASP A 254 6.66 -0.07 20.90
N PHE A 255 7.93 -0.46 20.70
CA PHE A 255 8.36 -1.83 20.95
C PHE A 255 8.60 -2.03 22.45
N ALA A 256 7.77 -2.87 23.07
CA ALA A 256 7.94 -3.25 24.46
C ALA A 256 9.32 -3.89 24.71
N ASP A 257 9.90 -3.56 25.86
CA ASP A 257 11.23 -3.97 26.34
C ASP A 257 11.56 -5.48 26.16
N PRO A 258 12.85 -5.84 25.97
CA PRO A 258 13.99 -4.99 25.66
C PRO A 258 14.30 -4.96 24.16
N LEU A 259 14.54 -3.75 23.66
CA LEU A 259 15.08 -3.52 22.32
C LEU A 259 16.44 -4.21 22.14
N PRO A 260 16.76 -4.73 20.94
CA PRO A 260 18.08 -5.27 20.67
C PRO A 260 19.20 -4.25 20.94
N PRO A 261 20.37 -4.66 21.47
CA PRO A 261 21.47 -3.75 21.85
C PRO A 261 21.94 -2.83 20.71
N ASP A 262 21.82 -3.29 19.48
CA ASP A 262 22.26 -2.59 18.27
C ASP A 262 21.40 -1.36 17.93
N VAL A 263 20.23 -1.20 18.54
CA VAL A 263 19.27 -0.14 18.23
C VAL A 263 19.82 1.25 18.53
N LEU A 264 20.59 1.41 19.62
CA LEU A 264 21.27 2.68 19.93
C LEU A 264 22.28 3.07 18.85
N GLY A 265 23.05 2.10 18.34
CA GLY A 265 23.99 2.32 17.25
C GLY A 265 23.30 2.78 15.97
N LEU A 266 22.11 2.22 15.67
CA LEU A 266 21.30 2.61 14.53
C LEU A 266 20.77 4.04 14.62
N ILE A 267 20.26 4.43 15.80
CA ILE A 267 19.79 5.79 16.05
C ILE A 267 20.95 6.78 15.86
N MET A 268 22.14 6.47 16.39
CA MET A 268 23.31 7.34 16.24
C MET A 268 23.73 7.50 14.77
N GLN A 269 23.72 6.41 13.99
CA GLN A 269 24.05 6.45 12.56
C GLN A 269 23.04 7.30 11.77
N TYR A 270 21.74 7.15 12.06
CA TYR A 270 20.69 7.97 11.45
C TYR A 270 20.84 9.46 11.75
N VAL A 271 21.12 9.82 13.01
CA VAL A 271 21.33 11.21 13.42
C VAL A 271 22.53 11.83 12.70
N GLY A 272 23.60 11.05 12.46
CA GLY A 272 24.74 11.50 11.64
C GLY A 272 24.32 11.87 10.21
N LEU A 273 23.63 10.97 9.52
CA LEU A 273 23.16 11.20 8.15
C LEU A 273 22.16 12.38 8.04
N SER A 274 21.33 12.57 9.06
CA SER A 274 20.37 13.68 9.14
C SER A 274 21.04 15.05 9.32
N LYS A 275 22.24 15.09 9.91
CA LYS A 275 23.04 16.32 10.05
C LYS A 275 23.82 16.65 8.77
N ASP A 276 24.31 15.64 8.08
CA ASP A 276 25.02 15.82 6.81
C ASP A 276 24.07 16.32 5.69
N SER A 277 22.84 15.81 5.66
CA SER A 277 21.81 16.25 4.69
C SER A 277 21.24 17.66 4.96
N SER A 278 21.32 18.16 6.19
CA SER A 278 20.92 19.53 6.52
C SER A 278 22.02 20.56 6.28
N THR A 279 23.29 20.19 6.42
CA THR A 279 24.44 21.05 6.10
C THR A 279 24.65 21.25 4.59
N ASP A 280 24.30 20.28 3.75
CA ASP A 280 24.32 20.45 2.29
C ASP A 280 23.23 21.41 1.76
N ARG A 281 22.10 21.60 2.49
CA ARG A 281 21.06 22.56 2.10
C ARG A 281 21.42 24.01 2.44
N ASP A 282 22.25 24.23 3.46
CA ASP A 282 22.74 25.57 3.82
C ASP A 282 23.96 26.01 2.98
N GLY A 283 24.64 25.07 2.30
CA GLY A 283 25.78 25.36 1.42
C GLY A 283 25.44 26.10 0.12
N THR A 284 24.18 26.04 -0.35
CA THR A 284 23.74 26.71 -1.60
C THR A 284 23.26 28.14 -1.45
N ARG A 285 23.30 28.75 -0.25
CA ARG A 285 22.94 30.17 -0.04
C ARG A 285 24.11 31.12 0.20
N SER A 286 25.34 30.67 0.02
CA SER A 286 26.51 31.55 0.09
C SER A 286 27.46 31.28 -1.06
N LYS A 287 27.15 31.89 -2.23
CA LYS A 287 28.10 32.62 -3.08
C LYS A 287 27.40 33.18 -4.33
N ARG A 288 27.41 34.52 -4.39
CA ARG A 288 27.07 35.47 -5.47
C ARG A 288 25.62 35.92 -5.56
#